data_AF-A0A2V9G3M6-F1
#
_entry.id   AF-A0A2V9G3M6-F1
#
_cell.length_a   1.000
_cell.length_b   1.000
_cell.length_c   1.000
_cell.angle_alpha   90.00
_cell.angle_beta   90.00
_cell.angle_gamma   90.00
#
_symmetry.space_group_name_H-M   'P 1'
#
loop_
_entity.id
_entity.type
_entity.pdbx_description
1 polymer ?
#
loop_
_entity_poly.entity_id
_entity_poly.type
_entity_poly.pdbx_seq_one_letter_code
_entity_poly.pdbx_strand_id
1 'polypeptide(L)' 'ARLLGIRRGAPLLRTERLSYDQRRRPVELSRMLYCGDRYRYHTQLKA' A
#
# COMPACT_ATOMS: atom_id res chain seq x y z
N ALA A 1 -6.80 -10.84 -8.58
CA ALA A 1 -6.25 -12.21 -8.45
C ALA A 1 -5.19 -12.49 -9.51
N ARG A 2 -5.56 -12.56 -10.81
CA ARG A 2 -4.65 -12.90 -11.92
C ARG A 2 -3.35 -12.08 -11.96
N LEU A 3 -3.43 -10.75 -11.87
CA LEU A 3 -2.26 -9.86 -11.90
C LEU A 3 -1.27 -10.08 -10.75
N LEU A 4 -1.72 -10.65 -9.64
CA LEU A 4 -0.91 -10.94 -8.46
C LEU A 4 -0.56 -12.43 -8.33
N GLY A 5 -1.05 -13.28 -9.23
CA GLY A 5 -0.81 -14.73 -9.18
C GLY A 5 -1.37 -15.43 -7.94
N ILE A 6 -2.46 -14.91 -7.36
CA ILE A 6 -3.09 -15.46 -6.15
C ILE A 6 -4.46 -16.07 -6.44
N ARG A 7 -4.92 -16.94 -5.54
CA ARG A 7 -6.31 -17.44 -5.54
C ARG A 7 -7.30 -16.28 -5.37
N ARG A 8 -8.46 -16.37 -6.03
CA ARG A 8 -9.54 -15.40 -5.83
C ARG A 8 -10.04 -15.49 -4.38
N GLY A 9 -10.25 -14.35 -3.74
CA GLY A 9 -10.64 -14.27 -2.33
C GLY A 9 -9.49 -14.38 -1.34
N ALA A 10 -8.24 -14.58 -1.79
CA ALA A 10 -7.10 -14.53 -0.88
C ALA A 10 -6.95 -13.10 -0.29
N PRO A 11 -6.57 -12.98 1.00
CA PRO A 11 -6.42 -11.70 1.65
C PRO A 11 -5.30 -10.89 1.02
N LEU A 12 -5.49 -9.56 0.99
CA LEU A 12 -4.53 -8.60 0.47
C LEU A 12 -4.33 -7.49 1.49
N LEU A 13 -3.12 -6.96 1.54
CA LEU A 13 -2.82 -5.75 2.28
C LEU A 13 -3.12 -4.55 1.38
N ARG A 14 -4.08 -3.72 1.79
CA ARG A 14 -4.44 -2.49 1.08
C ARG A 14 -3.79 -1.29 1.75
N THR A 15 -3.18 -0.43 0.96
CA THR A 15 -2.71 0.89 1.42
C THR A 15 -3.33 1.99 0.58
N GLU A 16 -3.55 3.13 1.23
CA GLU A 16 -3.96 4.37 0.57
C GLU A 16 -2.99 5.47 1.02
N ARG A 17 -2.45 6.23 0.07
CA ARG A 17 -1.46 7.26 0.33
C ARG A 17 -1.81 8.54 -0.42
N LEU A 18 -1.80 9.66 0.30
CA LEU A 18 -1.88 10.99 -0.28
C LEU A 18 -0.52 11.67 -0.11
N SER A 19 0.18 11.88 -1.22
CA SER A 19 1.49 12.54 -1.26
C SER A 19 1.32 14.03 -1.51
N TYR A 20 2.17 14.84 -0.89
CA TYR A 20 2.19 16.30 -1.04
C TYR A 20 3.54 16.78 -1.57
N ASP A 21 3.55 17.91 -2.28
CA ASP A 21 4.78 18.61 -2.62
C ASP A 21 5.37 19.37 -1.41
N GLN A 22 6.52 20.01 -1.61
CA GLN A 22 7.21 20.80 -0.58
C GLN A 22 6.39 22.03 -0.12
N ARG A 23 5.39 22.45 -0.89
CA ARG A 23 4.48 23.56 -0.57
C ARG A 23 3.15 23.06 0.02
N ARG A 24 3.10 21.80 0.46
CA ARG A 24 1.92 21.12 1.02
C ARG A 24 0.72 21.07 0.08
N ARG A 25 0.95 21.04 -1.23
CA ARG A 25 -0.10 20.81 -2.22
C ARG A 25 -0.20 19.32 -2.52
N PRO A 26 -1.41 18.73 -2.53
CA PRO A 26 -1.56 17.31 -2.85
C PRO A 26 -1.14 17.06 -4.30
N VAL A 27 -0.31 16.04 -4.52
CA VAL A 27 0.21 15.69 -5.86
C VAL A 27 -0.17 14.29 -6.31
N GLU A 28 -0.44 13.38 -5.38
CA GLU A 28 -0.71 11.98 -5.73
C GLU A 28 -1.67 11.35 -4.72
N LEU A 29 -2.72 10.68 -5.20
CA LEU A 29 -3.52 9.74 -4.42
C LEU A 29 -3.29 8.32 -4.96
N SER A 30 -2.57 7.49 -4.22
CA SER A 30 -2.27 6.10 -4.59
C SER A 30 -3.15 5.13 -3.80
N ARG A 31 -3.67 4.11 -4.49
CA ARG A 31 -4.34 2.95 -3.87
C ARG A 31 -3.61 1.69 -4.31
N MET A 32 -3.02 0.98 -3.37
CA MET A 32 -2.14 -0.15 -3.66
C MET A 32 -2.63 -1.42 -2.96
N LEU A 33 -2.43 -2.55 -3.62
CA LEU A 33 -2.79 -3.87 -3.13
C LEU A 33 -1.56 -4.76 -3.18
N TYR A 34 -1.19 -5.32 -2.03
CA TYR A 34 -0.04 -6.20 -1.88
C TYR A 34 -0.48 -7.58 -1.42
N CYS A 35 0.18 -8.61 -1.94
CA CYS A 35 0.01 -9.97 -1.45
C CYS A 35 0.66 -10.08 -0.06
N GLY A 36 -0.15 -10.37 0.97
CA GLY A 36 0.32 -10.39 2.36
C GLY A 36 1.40 -11.42 2.65
N ASP A 37 1.43 -12.52 1.88
CA ASP A 37 2.48 -13.55 2.00
C ASP A 37 3.83 -13.07 1.47
N ARG A 38 3.84 -12.07 0.57
CA ARG A 38 5.05 -11.56 -0.10
C ARG A 38 5.49 -10.19 0.38
N TYR A 39 4.64 -9.46 1.10
CA TYR A 39 4.90 -8.07 1.46
C TYR A 39 4.47 -7.78 2.89
N ARG A 40 5.39 -7.20 3.68
CA ARG A 40 5.16 -6.77 5.06
C ARG A 40 5.67 -5.35 5.24
N TYR A 41 4.85 -4.49 5.85
CA TYR A 41 5.31 -3.19 6.31
C TYR A 41 5.93 -3.34 7.70
N HIS A 42 7.15 -2.83 7.85
CA HIS A 42 7.81 -2.67 9.14
C HIS A 42 7.87 -1.18 9.45
N THR A 43 7.51 -0.81 10.67
CA THR A 43 7.64 0.57 11.16
C THR A 43 8.29 0.55 12.53
N GLN A 44 9.10 1.56 12.79
CA GLN A 44 9.66 1.82 14.11
C GLN A 44 9.05 3.11 14.62
N LEU A 45 8.32 3.01 15.73
CA LEU A 45 7.81 4.17 16.44
C LEU A 45 8.91 4.64 17.39
N LYS A 46 9.17 5.95 17.39
CA LYS A 46 10.00 6.60 18.40
C LYS A 46 9.12 7.50 19.25
N ALA A 47 9.41 7.53 20.55
CA ALA A 47 8.82 8.47 21.50
C ALA A 47 9.44 9.86 21.32
#